data_AF-A0A089P7T8-F1
#
_entry.id   AF-A0A089P7T8-F1
#
_cell.length_a   1.000
_cell.length_b   1.000
_cell.length_c   1.000
_cell.angle_alpha   90.00
_cell.angle_beta   90.00
_cell.angle_gamma   90.00
#
_symmetry.space_group_name_H-M   'P 1'
#
loop_
_entity.id
_entity.type
_entity.pdbx_description
1 polymer ?
#
loop_
_entity_poly.entity_id
_entity_poly.type
_entity_poly.pdbx_seq_one_letter_code
_entity_poly.pdbx_strand_id
1 'polypeptide(L)'
;MKHKRFKSFLDFFSRVSIAAIFISAIPGKINDFEKTVEYIASKGISEPISSVLLVGAIICLILGSGFFIFGEKQKIGSVFLLLFIIPTTIIFHVFPFHQRAVFMNLGLIGGLIIAAIREPK
;
A
#
# COMPACT_ATOMS: atom_id res chain seq x y z
N MET A 1 29.77 -7.81 15.74
CA MET A 1 29.39 -7.97 14.31
C MET A 1 28.09 -8.77 14.08
N LYS A 2 27.90 -9.97 14.67
CA LYS A 2 26.70 -10.83 14.43
C LYS A 2 25.36 -10.13 14.71
N HIS A 3 25.25 -9.36 15.80
CA HIS A 3 24.03 -8.61 16.13
C HIS A 3 23.61 -7.54 15.11
N LYS A 4 24.59 -6.85 14.47
CA LYS A 4 24.30 -5.80 13.46
C LYS A 4 23.71 -6.43 12.18
N ARG A 5 24.26 -7.57 11.76
CA ARG A 5 23.79 -8.31 10.58
C ARG A 5 22.39 -8.90 10.79
N PHE A 6 22.12 -9.45 11.97
CA PHE A 6 20.78 -9.97 12.30
C PHE A 6 19.72 -8.87 12.32
N LYS A 7 20.02 -7.71 12.91
CA LYS A 7 19.11 -6.55 12.92
C LYS A 7 18.81 -6.03 11.52
N SER A 8 19.82 -5.92 10.66
CA SER A 8 19.66 -5.50 9.26
C SER A 8 18.83 -6.49 8.45
N PHE A 9 19.03 -7.80 8.67
CA PHE A 9 18.23 -8.84 8.04
C PHE A 9 16.75 -8.75 8.46
N LEU A 10 16.46 -8.68 9.77
CA LEU A 10 15.09 -8.54 10.27
C LEU A 10 14.42 -7.26 9.76
N ASP A 11 15.18 -6.18 9.69
CA ASP A 11 14.72 -4.91 9.16
C ASP A 11 14.29 -5.02 7.69
N PHE A 12 15.17 -5.55 6.83
CA PHE A 12 14.84 -5.80 5.42
C PHE A 12 13.65 -6.76 5.28
N PHE A 13 13.64 -7.86 6.03
CA PHE A 13 12.57 -8.86 5.98
C PHE A 13 11.22 -8.26 6.38
N SER A 14 11.18 -7.40 7.39
CA SER A 14 9.95 -6.69 7.78
C SER A 14 9.39 -5.84 6.64
N ARG A 15 10.26 -5.15 5.89
CA ARG A 15 9.83 -4.30 4.78
C ARG A 15 9.33 -5.11 3.60
N VAL A 16 10.03 -6.19 3.27
CA VAL A 16 9.61 -7.14 2.23
C VAL A 16 8.26 -7.76 2.58
N SER A 17 8.05 -8.17 3.84
CA SER A 17 6.80 -8.79 4.28
C SER A 17 5.60 -7.85 4.16
N ILE A 18 5.76 -6.58 4.55
CA ILE A 18 4.71 -5.55 4.38
C ILE A 18 4.51 -5.25 2.89
N ALA A 19 5.59 -5.04 2.13
CA ALA A 19 5.51 -4.72 0.70
C ALA A 19 4.86 -5.84 -0.12
N ALA A 20 5.07 -7.11 0.24
CA ALA A 20 4.49 -8.25 -0.46
C ALA A 20 2.96 -8.18 -0.55
N ILE A 21 2.29 -7.65 0.49
CA ILE A 21 0.84 -7.45 0.50
C ILE A 21 0.44 -6.46 -0.61
N PHE A 22 1.14 -5.35 -0.73
CA PHE A 22 0.90 -4.34 -1.75
C PHE A 22 1.25 -4.83 -3.16
N ILE A 23 2.38 -5.51 -3.31
CA ILE A 23 2.82 -6.09 -4.58
C ILE A 23 1.80 -7.10 -5.11
N SER A 24 1.22 -7.93 -4.22
CA SER A 24 0.22 -8.92 -4.62
C SER A 24 -1.04 -8.31 -5.24
N ALA A 25 -1.35 -7.05 -4.93
CA ALA A 25 -2.52 -6.34 -5.47
C ALA A 25 -2.30 -5.74 -6.87
N ILE A 26 -1.05 -5.65 -7.35
CA ILE A 26 -0.72 -4.97 -8.61
C ILE A 26 -1.27 -5.72 -9.83
N PRO A 27 -1.04 -7.04 -10.01
CA PRO A 27 -1.45 -7.74 -11.22
C PRO A 27 -2.95 -7.66 -11.48
N GLY A 28 -3.78 -7.80 -10.44
CA GLY A 28 -5.24 -7.68 -10.57
C GLY A 28 -5.68 -6.30 -11.04
N LYS A 29 -5.01 -5.22 -10.60
CA LYS A 29 -5.34 -3.85 -11.03
C LYS A 29 -4.97 -3.54 -12.47
N ILE A 30 -3.94 -4.22 -12.99
CA ILE A 30 -3.49 -4.05 -14.38
C ILE A 30 -4.30 -4.96 -15.31
N ASN A 31 -4.46 -6.23 -14.95
CA ASN A 31 -5.12 -7.23 -15.80
C ASN A 31 -6.65 -7.08 -15.83
N ASP A 32 -7.26 -6.64 -14.72
CA ASP A 32 -8.70 -6.36 -14.62
C ASP A 32 -8.97 -4.85 -14.51
N PHE A 33 -8.26 -4.04 -15.31
CA PHE A 33 -8.33 -2.57 -15.21
C PHE A 33 -9.76 -2.05 -15.40
N GLU A 34 -10.43 -2.38 -16.50
CA GLU A 34 -11.80 -1.92 -16.81
C GLU A 34 -12.79 -2.32 -15.70
N LYS A 35 -12.79 -3.58 -15.28
CA LYS A 35 -13.63 -4.05 -14.17
C LYS A 35 -13.35 -3.32 -12.86
N THR A 36 -12.08 -2.96 -12.61
CA THR A 36 -11.71 -2.21 -11.41
C THR A 36 -12.20 -0.76 -11.50
N VAL A 37 -12.16 -0.14 -12.69
CA VAL A 37 -12.75 1.19 -12.94
C VAL A 37 -14.26 1.14 -12.70
N GLU A 38 -14.97 0.17 -13.27
CA GLU A 38 -16.41 -0.03 -13.05
C GLU A 38 -16.73 -0.21 -11.56
N TYR A 39 -15.92 -0.98 -10.83
CA TYR A 39 -16.10 -1.18 -9.40
C TYR A 39 -15.84 0.09 -8.56
N ILE A 40 -14.86 0.92 -8.94
CA ILE A 40 -14.69 2.25 -8.32
C ILE A 40 -15.89 3.13 -8.63
N ALA A 41 -16.37 3.12 -9.88
CA ALA A 41 -17.50 3.93 -10.30
C ALA A 41 -18.79 3.54 -9.58
N SER A 42 -18.97 2.26 -9.29
CA SER A 42 -20.09 1.74 -8.49
C SER A 42 -20.11 2.25 -7.05
N LYS A 43 -19.04 2.93 -6.57
CA LYS A 43 -18.99 3.63 -5.28
C LYS A 43 -19.48 5.09 -5.36
N GLY A 44 -20.08 5.49 -6.47
CA GLY A 44 -20.59 6.85 -6.70
C GLY A 44 -19.55 7.84 -7.20
N ILE A 45 -18.40 7.35 -7.67
CA ILE A 45 -17.35 8.15 -8.28
C ILE A 45 -17.57 8.14 -9.80
N SER A 46 -17.38 9.27 -10.49
CA SER A 46 -17.53 9.28 -11.94
C SER A 46 -16.47 8.40 -12.62
N GLU A 47 -16.82 7.80 -13.75
CA GLU A 47 -15.91 6.91 -14.48
C GLU A 47 -14.56 7.55 -14.85
N PRO A 48 -14.49 8.82 -15.32
CA PRO A 48 -13.20 9.46 -15.59
C PRO A 48 -12.31 9.59 -14.35
N ILE A 49 -12.91 9.94 -13.20
CA ILE A 49 -12.18 10.04 -11.93
C ILE A 49 -11.75 8.65 -11.45
N SER A 50 -12.59 7.64 -11.66
CA SER A 50 -12.31 6.24 -11.30
C SER A 50 -11.05 5.72 -12.01
N SER A 51 -10.92 6.00 -13.31
CA SER A 51 -9.72 5.67 -14.08
C SER A 51 -8.47 6.37 -13.55
N VAL A 52 -8.55 7.67 -13.23
CA VAL A 52 -7.43 8.43 -12.65
C VAL A 52 -7.03 7.89 -11.28
N LEU A 53 -8.00 7.55 -10.42
CA LEU A 53 -7.76 6.94 -9.11
C LEU A 53 -7.07 5.59 -9.24
N LEU A 54 -7.49 4.74 -10.19
CA LEU A 54 -6.88 3.44 -10.41
C LEU A 54 -5.44 3.57 -10.91
N VAL A 55 -5.17 4.46 -11.86
CA VAL A 55 -3.80 4.74 -12.33
C VAL A 55 -2.94 5.25 -11.17
N GLY A 56 -3.45 6.21 -10.39
CA GLY A 56 -2.77 6.72 -9.20
C GLY A 56 -2.47 5.61 -8.18
N ALA A 57 -3.43 4.70 -7.95
CA ALA A 57 -3.25 3.56 -7.07
C ALA A 57 -2.16 2.60 -7.57
N ILE A 58 -2.11 2.30 -8.87
CA ILE A 58 -1.08 1.44 -9.47
C ILE A 58 0.31 2.08 -9.30
N ILE A 59 0.44 3.39 -9.58
CA ILE A 59 1.70 4.12 -9.39
C ILE A 59 2.13 4.08 -7.92
N CYS A 60 1.20 4.34 -6.99
CA CYS A 60 1.48 4.29 -5.56
C CYS A 60 1.92 2.89 -5.10
N LEU A 61 1.31 1.84 -5.63
CA LEU A 61 1.67 0.46 -5.30
C LEU A 61 3.07 0.09 -5.83
N ILE A 62 3.38 0.42 -7.08
CA ILE A 62 4.66 0.09 -7.71
C ILE A 62 5.79 0.89 -7.06
N LEU A 63 5.68 2.22 -7.07
CA LEU A 63 6.72 3.10 -6.50
C LEU A 63 6.82 2.94 -4.99
N GLY A 64 5.67 2.85 -4.31
CA GLY A 64 5.61 2.66 -2.86
C GLY A 64 6.29 1.38 -2.43
N SER A 65 5.94 0.24 -3.04
CA SER A 65 6.55 -1.06 -2.68
C SER A 65 8.04 -1.09 -3.01
N GLY A 66 8.44 -0.56 -4.18
CA GLY A 66 9.84 -0.48 -4.58
C GLY A 66 10.68 0.35 -3.60
N PHE A 67 10.29 1.61 -3.38
CA PHE A 67 11.00 2.49 -2.45
C PHE A 67 10.96 2.02 -1.01
N PHE A 68 9.89 1.33 -0.60
CA PHE A 68 9.77 0.81 0.75
C PHE A 68 10.77 -0.32 1.01
N ILE A 69 10.97 -1.24 0.07
CA ILE A 69 11.92 -2.35 0.23
C ILE A 69 13.38 -1.84 0.34
N PHE A 70 13.78 -0.94 -0.55
CA PHE A 70 15.15 -0.43 -0.64
C PHE A 70 15.36 0.78 0.30
N GLY A 71 15.98 0.50 1.46
CA GLY A 71 15.89 1.29 2.70
C GLY A 71 16.19 2.79 2.64
N GLU A 72 17.00 3.27 1.69
CA GLU A 72 17.30 4.72 1.55
C GLU A 72 16.07 5.56 1.19
N LYS A 73 15.06 4.94 0.56
CA LYS A 73 13.81 5.59 0.16
C LYS A 73 12.61 5.08 0.96
N GLN A 74 12.84 4.40 2.09
CA GLN A 74 11.79 3.79 2.92
C GLN A 74 10.69 4.81 3.31
N LYS A 75 11.08 6.03 3.71
CA LYS A 75 10.13 7.08 4.11
C LYS A 75 9.19 7.44 2.96
N ILE A 76 9.75 7.64 1.76
CA ILE A 76 9.01 7.97 0.54
C ILE A 76 8.09 6.80 0.17
N GLY A 77 8.61 5.57 0.19
CA GLY A 77 7.80 4.37 -0.08
C GLY A 77 6.60 4.25 0.87
N SER A 78 6.81 4.53 2.16
CA SER A 78 5.76 4.51 3.16
C SER A 78 4.63 5.51 2.85
N VAL A 79 4.98 6.72 2.40
CA VAL A 79 4.00 7.74 2.00
C VAL A 79 3.16 7.28 0.81
N PHE A 80 3.78 6.73 -0.24
CA PHE A 80 3.03 6.20 -1.38
C PHE A 80 2.08 5.06 -0.97
N LEU A 81 2.53 4.14 -0.13
CA LEU A 81 1.69 3.04 0.36
C LEU A 81 0.54 3.54 1.26
N LEU A 82 0.77 4.59 2.06
CA LEU A 82 -0.27 5.26 2.85
C LEU A 82 -1.31 5.95 1.95
N LEU A 83 -0.86 6.67 0.92
CA LEU A 83 -1.71 7.30 -0.08
C LEU A 83 -2.58 6.28 -0.83
N PHE A 84 -2.10 5.05 -1.00
CA PHE A 84 -2.90 3.96 -1.56
C PHE A 84 -3.91 3.38 -0.53
N ILE A 85 -3.43 2.97 0.64
CA ILE A 85 -4.23 2.12 1.54
C ILE A 85 -5.30 2.91 2.30
N ILE A 86 -5.07 4.18 2.63
CA ILE A 86 -6.04 4.99 3.39
C ILE A 86 -7.31 5.24 2.54
N PRO A 87 -7.22 5.80 1.31
CA PRO A 87 -8.40 5.98 0.47
C PRO A 87 -9.07 4.65 0.11
N THR A 88 -8.28 3.61 -0.20
CA THR A 88 -8.81 2.27 -0.50
C THR A 88 -9.64 1.73 0.66
N THR A 89 -9.18 1.91 1.91
CA THR A 89 -9.94 1.48 3.10
C THR A 89 -11.26 2.22 3.20
N ILE A 90 -11.24 3.54 3.03
CA ILE A 90 -12.43 4.39 3.13
C ILE A 90 -13.45 4.03 2.05
N ILE A 91 -13.01 3.99 0.78
CA ILE A 91 -13.88 3.80 -0.39
C ILE A 91 -14.48 2.38 -0.43
N PHE A 92 -13.70 1.35 -0.08
CA PHE A 92 -14.11 -0.03 -0.30
C PHE A 92 -14.53 -0.79 0.96
N HIS A 93 -14.15 -0.33 2.14
CA HIS A 93 -14.27 -1.14 3.37
C HIS A 93 -14.95 -0.45 4.54
N VAL A 94 -15.17 0.87 4.52
CA VAL A 94 -15.93 1.54 5.58
C VAL A 94 -17.44 1.46 5.33
N PHE A 95 -17.89 1.50 4.06
CA PHE A 95 -19.31 1.45 3.70
C PHE A 95 -19.60 0.47 2.53
N PRO A 96 -20.23 -0.70 2.79
CA PRO A 96 -20.56 -1.24 4.11
C PRO A 96 -19.29 -1.61 4.91
N PHE A 97 -19.42 -1.69 6.23
CA PHE A 97 -18.29 -1.91 7.12
C PHE A 97 -17.75 -3.34 7.03
N HIS A 98 -16.61 -3.51 6.36
CA HIS A 98 -15.91 -4.78 6.23
C HIS A 98 -14.88 -4.93 7.35
N GLN A 99 -15.34 -5.33 8.55
CA GLN A 99 -14.55 -5.39 9.80
C GLN A 99 -13.14 -5.97 9.62
N ARG A 100 -13.01 -7.13 8.96
CA ARG A 100 -11.71 -7.78 8.74
C ARG A 100 -10.76 -6.93 7.90
N ALA A 101 -11.26 -6.36 6.81
CA ALA A 101 -10.44 -5.54 5.92
C ALA A 101 -10.02 -4.23 6.59
N VAL A 102 -10.94 -3.59 7.31
CA VAL A 102 -10.63 -2.36 8.06
C VAL A 102 -9.54 -2.60 9.10
N PHE A 103 -9.64 -3.65 9.93
CA PHE A 103 -8.63 -3.90 10.96
C PHE A 103 -7.27 -4.32 10.39
N MET A 104 -7.25 -5.12 9.32
CA MET A 104 -5.99 -5.47 8.65
C MET A 104 -5.33 -4.21 8.07
N ASN A 105 -6.10 -3.35 7.41
CA ASN A 105 -5.57 -2.12 6.84
C ASN A 105 -5.12 -1.12 7.91
N LEU A 106 -5.82 -1.03 9.05
CA LEU A 106 -5.38 -0.22 10.19
C LEU A 106 -4.04 -0.70 10.75
N GLY A 107 -3.84 -2.02 10.87
CA GLY A 107 -2.55 -2.60 11.26
C GLY A 107 -1.42 -2.23 10.27
N LEU A 108 -1.70 -2.32 8.96
CA LEU A 108 -0.74 -1.94 7.92
C LEU A 108 -0.44 -0.44 7.92
N ILE A 109 -1.46 0.41 8.08
CA ILE A 109 -1.31 1.86 8.23
C ILE A 109 -0.39 2.18 9.41
N GLY A 110 -0.61 1.56 10.58
CA GLY A 110 0.26 1.73 11.73
C GLY A 110 1.71 1.34 11.45
N GLY A 111 1.93 0.18 10.82
CA GLY A 111 3.27 -0.28 10.43
C GLY A 111 3.97 0.67 9.45
N LEU A 112 3.23 1.19 8.46
CA LEU A 112 3.74 2.16 7.51
C LEU A 112 4.05 3.52 8.15
N ILE A 113 3.24 3.98 9.10
CA ILE A 113 3.50 5.23 9.85
C ILE A 113 4.79 5.09 10.65
N ILE A 114 4.97 3.98 11.39
CA ILE A 114 6.22 3.71 12.13
C ILE A 114 7.41 3.74 11.17
N ALA A 115 7.28 3.13 9.99
CA ALA A 115 8.33 3.13 8.99
C ALA A 115 8.59 4.52 8.37
N ALA A 116 7.56 5.36 8.23
CA ALA A 116 7.67 6.71 7.68
C ALA A 116 8.39 7.68 8.61
N ILE A 117 8.20 7.55 9.93
CA ILE A 117 8.84 8.42 10.93
C ILE A 117 10.22 7.91 11.38
N ARG A 118 10.55 6.65 11.09
CA ARG A 118 11.84 6.07 11.49
C ARG A 118 12.97 6.58 10.60
N GLU A 119 14.07 7.01 11.20
CA GLU A 119 15.28 7.30 10.45
C GLU A 119 15.83 6.03 9.77
N PRO A 120 16.20 6.11 8.48
CA PRO A 120 16.92 5.02 7.82
C PRO A 120 18.24 4.79 8.55
N LYS A 121 18.59 3.51 8.76
CA LYS A 121 19.83 3.10 9.42
C LYS A 121 20.93 2.78 8.41
#